data_AF-A0A946EAI6-F1
#
_entry.id   AF-A0A946EAI6-F1
#
_cell.length_a   1.000
_cell.length_b   1.000
_cell.length_c   1.000
_cell.angle_alpha   90.00
_cell.angle_beta   90.00
_cell.angle_gamma   90.00
#
_symmetry.space_group_name_H-M   'P 1'
#
loop_
_entity.id
_entity.type
_entity.pdbx_description
1 polymer ?
#
loop_
_entity_poly.entity_id
_entity_poly.type
_entity_poly.pdbx_seq_one_letter_code
_entity_poly.pdbx_strand_id
1 'polypeptide(L)'
;VVGIVDYAHTPDALENVLKTIKDIRTGNEMVITVVGCGGDRDRGKRPLMGRIACQFSDQVIFTSDNPRTEDPNFIIEEMQKGVEPIDYKKTVAIPSRKEAIKMAVSIAHAGDILLIAGKGHENYQIVGDQTLPFDDMQVLNETLKVLDK
;
A
#
# COMPACT_ATOMS: atom_id res chain seq x y z
N VAL A 1 5.38 13.76 -8.84
CA VAL A 1 5.62 12.58 -7.95
C VAL A 1 5.93 11.37 -8.82
N VAL A 2 6.77 10.41 -8.39
CA VAL A 2 6.96 9.13 -9.12
C VAL A 2 6.01 8.09 -8.55
N GLY A 3 4.96 7.75 -9.31
CA GLY A 3 3.98 6.73 -8.92
C GLY A 3 4.32 5.35 -9.50
N ILE A 4 4.32 4.33 -8.65
CA ILE A 4 4.59 2.92 -9.01
C ILE A 4 3.40 2.09 -8.56
N VAL A 5 2.76 1.37 -9.49
CA VAL A 5 1.70 0.39 -9.19
C VAL A 5 2.25 -1.00 -9.47
N ASP A 6 2.25 -1.87 -8.46
CA ASP A 6 2.91 -3.18 -8.53
C ASP A 6 2.03 -4.31 -7.96
N TYR A 7 2.20 -5.52 -8.48
CA TYR A 7 1.47 -6.72 -8.05
C TYR A 7 2.05 -7.38 -6.79
N ALA A 8 3.08 -6.81 -6.17
CA ALA A 8 3.74 -7.32 -4.98
C ALA A 8 2.78 -7.54 -3.80
N HIS A 9 2.23 -8.76 -3.71
CA HIS A 9 1.27 -9.20 -2.71
C HIS A 9 1.83 -10.31 -1.80
N THR A 10 3.11 -10.65 -1.94
CA THR A 10 3.86 -11.57 -1.07
C THR A 10 4.99 -10.83 -0.36
N PRO A 11 5.45 -11.30 0.82
CA PRO A 11 6.56 -10.67 1.55
C PRO A 11 7.80 -10.46 0.67
N ASP A 12 8.26 -11.52 0.00
CA ASP A 12 9.46 -11.48 -0.86
C ASP A 12 9.31 -10.50 -2.03
N ALA A 13 8.14 -10.48 -2.67
CA ALA A 13 7.90 -9.56 -3.79
C ALA A 13 7.91 -8.10 -3.31
N LEU A 14 7.24 -7.81 -2.19
CA LEU A 14 7.21 -6.46 -1.61
C LEU A 14 8.62 -6.01 -1.21
N GLU A 15 9.39 -6.89 -0.57
CA GLU A 15 10.76 -6.60 -0.18
C GLU A 15 11.64 -6.30 -1.39
N ASN A 16 11.54 -7.09 -2.46
CA ASN A 16 12.33 -6.90 -3.67
C ASN A 16 12.03 -5.57 -4.37
N VAL A 17 10.74 -5.20 -4.48
CA VAL A 17 10.34 -3.91 -5.06
C VAL A 17 10.87 -2.75 -4.22
N LEU A 18 10.70 -2.81 -2.90
CA LEU A 18 11.16 -1.75 -2.00
C LEU A 18 12.69 -1.64 -1.93
N LYS A 19 13.43 -2.76 -1.99
CA LYS A 19 14.89 -2.75 -2.13
C LYS A 19 15.32 -2.09 -3.44
N THR A 20 14.65 -2.43 -4.54
CA THR A 20 14.93 -1.80 -5.84
C THR A 20 14.70 -0.29 -5.78
N ILE A 21 13.59 0.16 -5.18
CA ILE A 21 13.31 1.59 -4.95
C ILE A 21 14.42 2.24 -4.11
N LYS A 22 14.86 1.55 -3.05
CA LYS A 22 15.94 2.03 -2.19
C LYS A 22 17.28 2.17 -2.92
N ASP A 23 17.58 1.27 -3.85
CA ASP A 23 18.85 1.27 -4.60
C ASP A 23 18.89 2.36 -5.69
N ILE A 24 17.73 2.75 -6.24
CA ILE A 24 17.64 3.79 -7.28
C ILE A 24 17.47 5.20 -6.74
N ARG A 25 16.99 5.39 -5.50
CA ARG A 25 16.72 6.72 -4.94
C ARG A 25 18.01 7.42 -4.52
N THR A 26 18.02 8.75 -4.58
CA THR A 26 19.19 9.55 -4.17
C THR A 26 19.24 9.79 -2.65
N GLY A 27 18.14 9.51 -1.95
CA GLY A 27 18.00 9.67 -0.50
C GLY A 27 17.36 11.01 -0.10
N ASN A 28 17.05 11.87 -1.08
CA ASN A 28 16.29 13.11 -0.85
C ASN A 28 14.77 12.89 -0.96
N GLU A 29 14.36 11.74 -1.50
CA GLU A 29 12.98 11.37 -1.78
C GLU A 29 12.40 10.56 -0.62
N MET A 30 11.18 10.89 -0.21
CA MET A 30 10.40 10.04 0.68
C MET A 30 9.81 8.87 -0.10
N VAL A 31 9.84 7.68 0.50
CA VAL A 31 9.13 6.50 0.00
C VAL A 31 7.85 6.31 0.80
N ILE A 32 6.71 6.49 0.12
CA ILE A 32 5.38 6.31 0.67
C ILE A 32 4.79 5.03 0.09
N THR A 33 4.41 4.08 0.94
CA THR A 33 3.88 2.78 0.50
C THR A 33 2.43 2.60 0.94
N VAL A 34 1.54 2.36 -0.03
CA VAL A 34 0.17 1.93 0.18
C VAL A 34 0.10 0.42 -0.06
N VAL A 35 -0.28 -0.33 0.97
CA VAL A 35 -0.31 -1.81 0.88
C VAL A 35 -1.44 -2.39 1.70
N GLY A 36 -2.01 -3.49 1.19
CA GLY A 36 -3.04 -4.28 1.86
C GLY A 36 -2.78 -5.77 1.74
N CYS A 37 -3.62 -6.58 2.38
CA CYS A 37 -3.64 -8.03 2.21
C CYS A 37 -5.05 -8.50 1.85
N GLY A 38 -5.14 -9.61 1.13
CA GLY A 38 -6.42 -10.25 0.86
C GLY A 38 -6.97 -11.00 2.09
N GLY A 39 -8.29 -10.92 2.29
CA GLY A 39 -9.01 -11.75 3.25
C GLY A 39 -9.27 -13.17 2.74
N ASP A 40 -9.69 -14.08 3.62
CA ASP A 40 -9.95 -15.50 3.37
C ASP A 40 -8.77 -16.24 2.70
N ARG A 41 -7.56 -15.75 2.96
CA ARG A 41 -6.30 -16.26 2.40
C ARG A 41 -5.23 -16.28 3.49
N ASP A 42 -3.99 -16.57 3.09
CA ASP A 42 -2.83 -16.64 3.96
C ASP A 42 -2.74 -15.44 4.92
N ARG A 43 -3.01 -15.71 6.19
CA ARG A 43 -2.90 -14.74 7.29
C ARG A 43 -1.45 -14.60 7.77
N GLY A 44 -0.63 -15.64 7.60
CA GLY A 44 0.75 -15.67 8.07
C GLY A 44 1.62 -14.59 7.43
N LYS A 45 1.33 -14.20 6.18
CA LYS A 45 2.04 -13.11 5.52
C LYS A 45 1.70 -11.71 6.05
N ARG A 46 0.54 -11.49 6.68
CA ARG A 46 0.07 -10.15 7.07
C ARG A 46 1.09 -9.38 7.93
N PRO A 47 1.56 -9.91 9.07
CA PRO A 47 2.58 -9.22 9.86
C PRO A 47 3.92 -9.09 9.11
N LEU A 48 4.29 -10.04 8.26
CA LEU A 48 5.52 -9.95 7.46
C LEU A 48 5.46 -8.77 6.47
N MET A 49 4.32 -8.63 5.78
CA MET A 49 4.06 -7.51 4.86
C MET A 49 4.12 -6.16 5.61
N GLY A 50 3.51 -6.08 6.79
CA GLY A 50 3.55 -4.89 7.65
C GLY A 50 4.97 -4.49 8.04
N ARG A 51 5.78 -5.46 8.50
CA ARG A 51 7.18 -5.26 8.86
C ARG A 51 8.01 -4.76 7.68
N ILE A 52 7.93 -5.45 6.55
CA ILE A 52 8.72 -5.14 5.34
C ILE A 52 8.37 -3.74 4.82
N ALA A 53 7.09 -3.41 4.74
CA ALA A 53 6.66 -2.07 4.32
C ALA A 53 7.30 -0.99 5.22
N CYS A 54 7.28 -1.19 6.55
CA CYS A 54 7.88 -0.24 7.48
C CYS A 54 9.41 -0.19 7.37
N GLN A 55 10.08 -1.31 7.16
CA GLN A 55 11.54 -1.35 7.11
C GLN A 55 12.12 -0.54 5.94
N PHE A 56 11.41 -0.47 4.81
CA PHE A 56 11.93 0.13 3.58
C PHE A 56 11.17 1.38 3.11
N SER A 57 10.16 1.84 3.85
CA SER A 57 9.40 3.05 3.53
C SER A 57 9.50 4.08 4.65
N ASP A 58 9.44 5.34 4.26
CA ASP A 58 9.44 6.48 5.18
C ASP A 58 8.02 6.77 5.72
N GLN A 59 6.99 6.38 4.97
CA GLN A 59 5.58 6.36 5.40
C GLN A 59 4.87 5.13 4.84
N VAL A 60 4.03 4.49 5.66
CA VAL A 60 3.22 3.34 5.24
C VAL A 60 1.74 3.61 5.51
N ILE A 61 0.90 3.28 4.54
CA ILE A 61 -0.56 3.35 4.65
C ILE A 61 -1.10 1.94 4.44
N PHE A 62 -1.59 1.34 5.53
CA PHE A 62 -2.27 0.05 5.47
C PHE A 62 -3.72 0.24 5.04
N THR A 63 -4.12 -0.54 4.05
CA THR A 63 -5.45 -0.42 3.45
C THR A 63 -6.04 -1.77 3.06
N SER A 64 -7.28 -1.74 2.59
CA SER A 64 -7.94 -2.91 2.01
C SER A 64 -7.37 -3.23 0.63
N ASP A 65 -7.22 -4.51 0.34
CA ASP A 65 -7.02 -5.04 -1.01
C ASP A 65 -8.30 -5.79 -1.40
N ASN A 66 -8.29 -7.13 -1.38
CA ASN A 66 -9.47 -7.95 -1.63
C ASN A 66 -9.93 -8.56 -0.29
N PRO A 67 -10.70 -7.83 0.55
CA PRO A 67 -11.06 -8.27 1.90
C PRO A 67 -11.99 -9.49 1.89
N ARG A 68 -12.72 -9.74 0.78
CA ARG A 68 -13.69 -10.84 0.69
C ARG A 68 -14.64 -10.79 1.89
N THR A 69 -14.78 -11.88 2.64
CA THR A 69 -15.70 -11.94 3.77
C THR A 69 -15.10 -11.45 5.09
N GLU A 70 -13.79 -11.14 5.13
CA GLU A 70 -13.14 -10.60 6.33
C GLU A 70 -13.35 -9.09 6.48
N ASP A 71 -13.40 -8.61 7.72
CA ASP A 71 -13.37 -7.18 8.03
C ASP A 71 -12.02 -6.58 7.60
N PRO A 72 -12.01 -5.54 6.73
CA PRO A 72 -10.79 -4.85 6.35
C PRO A 72 -9.96 -4.33 7.54
N ASN A 73 -10.61 -3.88 8.62
CA ASN A 73 -9.91 -3.41 9.81
C ASN A 73 -9.17 -4.54 10.49
N PHE A 74 -9.79 -5.73 10.60
CA PHE A 74 -9.14 -6.90 11.15
C PHE A 74 -7.90 -7.31 10.35
N ILE A 75 -7.96 -7.25 9.01
CA ILE A 75 -6.79 -7.53 8.16
C ILE A 75 -5.67 -6.51 8.44
N ILE A 76 -6.01 -5.23 8.54
CA ILE A 76 -5.04 -4.16 8.84
C ILE A 76 -4.41 -4.36 10.23
N GLU A 77 -5.20 -4.67 11.25
CA GLU A 77 -4.71 -4.98 12.60
C GLU A 77 -3.72 -6.16 12.58
N GLU A 78 -4.02 -7.22 11.84
CA GLU A 78 -3.10 -8.35 11.65
C GLU A 78 -1.78 -7.94 10.98
N MET A 79 -1.83 -7.00 10.02
CA MET A 79 -0.62 -6.45 9.40
C MET A 79 0.20 -5.61 10.40
N GLN A 80 -0.48 -4.81 11.22
CA GLN A 80 0.13 -3.96 12.24
C GLN A 80 0.86 -4.74 13.33
N LYS A 81 0.50 -6.02 13.57
CA LYS A 81 1.25 -6.90 14.49
C LYS A 81 2.71 -7.13 14.10
N GLY A 82 3.08 -6.89 12.84
CA GLY A 82 4.47 -6.96 12.40
C GLY A 82 5.25 -5.65 12.50
N VAL A 83 4.59 -4.56 12.86
CA VAL A 83 5.19 -3.23 12.94
C VAL A 83 5.92 -3.09 14.27
N GLU A 84 7.19 -2.71 14.20
CA GLU A 84 8.00 -2.48 15.39
C GLU A 84 7.59 -1.15 16.07
N PRO A 85 7.72 -1.01 17.41
CA PRO A 85 7.29 0.21 18.11
C PRO A 85 7.91 1.52 17.61
N ILE A 86 9.14 1.45 17.08
CA ILE A 86 9.84 2.59 16.50
C ILE A 86 9.16 3.12 15.22
N ASP A 87 8.43 2.26 14.52
CA ASP A 87 7.83 2.55 13.22
C ASP A 87 6.35 2.98 13.33
N TYR A 88 5.71 2.87 14.49
CA TYR A 88 4.29 3.20 14.64
C TYR A 88 3.92 4.61 14.13
N LYS A 89 4.78 5.60 14.37
CA LYS A 89 4.53 7.00 13.99
C LYS A 89 4.48 7.22 12.47
N LYS A 90 5.08 6.33 11.68
CA LYS A 90 5.09 6.41 10.22
C LYS A 90 4.08 5.47 9.57
N THR A 91 3.14 4.91 10.34
CA THR A 91 2.06 4.07 9.83
C THR A 91 0.70 4.76 9.97
N VAL A 92 -0.17 4.57 8.99
CA VAL A 92 -1.56 5.03 9.01
C VAL A 92 -2.45 3.90 8.53
N ALA A 93 -3.62 3.72 9.13
CA ALA A 93 -4.63 2.74 8.73
C ALA A 93 -5.81 3.44 8.04
N ILE A 94 -6.06 3.12 6.77
CA ILE A 94 -7.21 3.65 6.00
C ILE A 94 -7.86 2.48 5.26
N PRO A 95 -8.98 1.92 5.75
CA PRO A 95 -9.62 0.76 5.13
C PRO A 95 -10.04 0.98 3.67
N SER A 96 -10.47 2.20 3.31
CA SER A 96 -10.81 2.51 1.92
C SER A 96 -9.56 2.65 1.07
N ARG A 97 -9.37 1.74 0.10
CA ARG A 97 -8.21 1.78 -0.82
C ARG A 97 -8.14 3.09 -1.61
N LYS A 98 -9.31 3.60 -2.04
CA LYS A 98 -9.40 4.90 -2.72
C LYS A 98 -8.88 6.04 -1.85
N GLU A 99 -9.31 6.09 -0.60
CA GLU A 99 -8.91 7.17 0.32
C GLU A 99 -7.46 7.01 0.78
N ALA A 100 -6.95 5.77 0.89
CA ALA A 100 -5.55 5.50 1.16
C ALA A 100 -4.65 6.04 0.04
N ILE A 101 -4.99 5.79 -1.22
CA ILE A 101 -4.26 6.34 -2.38
C ILE A 101 -4.33 7.87 -2.38
N LYS A 102 -5.53 8.45 -2.15
CA LYS A 102 -5.68 9.91 -2.07
C LYS A 102 -4.82 10.54 -0.98
N MET A 103 -4.80 9.94 0.21
CA MET A 103 -3.96 10.39 1.32
C MET A 103 -2.48 10.29 0.95
N ALA A 104 -2.06 9.20 0.32
CA ALA A 104 -0.68 9.01 -0.08
C ALA A 104 -0.23 10.07 -1.09
N VAL A 105 -1.07 10.36 -2.10
CA VAL A 105 -0.79 11.42 -3.07
C VAL A 105 -0.82 12.79 -2.40
N SER A 106 -1.71 13.05 -1.43
CA SER A 106 -1.82 14.36 -0.78
C SER A 106 -0.58 14.73 0.05
N ILE A 107 0.07 13.75 0.69
CA ILE A 107 1.28 13.96 1.48
C ILE A 107 2.58 13.89 0.65
N ALA A 108 2.56 13.31 -0.55
CA ALA A 108 3.75 13.18 -1.40
C ALA A 108 4.21 14.53 -1.96
N HIS A 109 5.50 14.85 -1.88
CA HIS A 109 6.08 16.05 -2.48
C HIS A 109 6.69 15.76 -3.86
N ALA A 110 7.03 16.82 -4.60
CA ALA A 110 7.72 16.67 -5.88
C ALA A 110 9.07 15.96 -5.66
N GLY A 111 9.30 14.88 -6.41
CA GLY A 111 10.47 14.00 -6.25
C GLY A 111 10.20 12.75 -5.42
N ASP A 112 9.16 12.73 -4.58
CA ASP A 112 8.84 11.55 -3.76
C ASP A 112 8.36 10.37 -4.60
N ILE A 113 8.53 9.18 -4.03
CA ILE A 113 8.16 7.90 -4.63
C ILE A 113 6.95 7.34 -3.89
N LEU A 114 5.87 7.09 -4.64
CA LEU A 114 4.65 6.48 -4.14
C LEU A 114 4.50 5.07 -4.71
N LEU A 115 4.62 4.05 -3.85
CA LEU A 115 4.36 2.66 -4.20
C LEU A 115 2.93 2.27 -3.80
N ILE A 116 2.13 1.81 -4.76
CA ILE A 116 0.84 1.17 -4.53
C ILE A 116 1.01 -0.32 -4.84
N ALA A 117 1.10 -1.15 -3.80
CA ALA A 117 1.37 -2.57 -3.93
C ALA A 117 0.11 -3.43 -3.70
N GLY A 118 0.11 -4.60 -4.33
CA GLY A 118 -0.81 -5.71 -4.08
C GLY A 118 -1.67 -6.10 -5.27
N LYS A 119 -2.19 -5.12 -6.03
CA LYS A 119 -3.17 -5.37 -7.11
C LYS A 119 -2.58 -5.32 -8.51
N GLY A 120 -1.53 -4.53 -8.73
CA GLY A 120 -0.90 -4.39 -10.05
C GLY A 120 -1.92 -4.02 -11.13
N HIS A 121 -2.13 -4.92 -12.09
CA HIS A 121 -3.08 -4.73 -13.19
C HIS A 121 -4.52 -5.22 -12.89
N GLU A 122 -4.81 -5.69 -11.68
CA GLU A 122 -6.19 -5.99 -11.27
C GLU A 122 -7.02 -4.69 -11.23
N ASN A 123 -8.14 -4.69 -11.96
CA ASN A 123 -9.06 -3.56 -12.09
C ASN A 123 -10.38 -3.78 -11.32
N TYR A 124 -10.32 -4.58 -10.25
CA TYR A 124 -11.46 -4.86 -9.39
C TYR A 124 -11.06 -4.99 -7.92
N GLN A 125 -12.05 -4.86 -7.03
CA GLN A 125 -11.93 -5.11 -5.61
C GLN A 125 -13.04 -6.05 -5.14
N ILE A 126 -12.69 -7.11 -4.40
CA ILE A 126 -13.66 -8.10 -3.90
C ILE A 126 -14.08 -7.78 -2.46
N VAL A 127 -15.36 -7.47 -2.25
CA VAL A 127 -15.95 -7.17 -0.94
C VAL A 127 -17.17 -8.06 -0.73
N GLY A 128 -17.13 -8.92 0.28
CA GLY A 128 -18.09 -10.01 0.45
C GLY A 128 -18.07 -10.95 -0.76
N ASP A 129 -19.24 -11.07 -1.39
CA ASP A 129 -19.49 -11.81 -2.63
C ASP A 129 -19.46 -10.92 -3.89
N GLN A 130 -19.22 -9.61 -3.73
CA GLN A 130 -19.25 -8.65 -4.83
C GLN A 130 -17.87 -8.39 -5.41
N THR A 131 -17.81 -8.26 -6.73
CA THR A 131 -16.63 -7.77 -7.46
C THR A 131 -16.92 -6.37 -7.97
N LEU A 132 -16.30 -5.37 -7.35
CA LEU A 132 -16.52 -3.95 -7.65
C LEU A 132 -15.42 -3.43 -8.58
N PRO A 133 -15.71 -2.59 -9.59
CA PRO A 133 -14.68 -1.96 -10.41
C PRO A 133 -13.75 -1.08 -9.57
N PHE A 134 -12.44 -1.34 -9.65
CA PHE A 134 -11.43 -0.57 -8.92
C PHE A 134 -10.05 -0.74 -9.55
N ASP A 135 -9.45 0.33 -10.07
CA ASP A 135 -8.13 0.30 -10.70
C ASP A 135 -7.19 1.27 -9.96
N ASP A 136 -6.10 0.73 -9.39
CA ASP A 136 -5.09 1.50 -8.67
C ASP A 136 -4.46 2.59 -9.55
N MET A 137 -4.15 2.26 -10.80
CA MET A 137 -3.53 3.16 -11.77
C MET A 137 -4.50 4.27 -12.16
N GLN A 138 -5.78 3.95 -12.34
CA GLN A 138 -6.82 4.95 -12.60
C GLN A 138 -6.92 5.94 -11.43
N VAL A 139 -7.10 5.43 -10.20
CA VAL A 139 -7.27 6.28 -9.00
C VAL A 139 -6.04 7.15 -8.75
N LEU A 140 -4.84 6.58 -8.93
CA LEU A 140 -3.59 7.31 -8.80
C LEU A 140 -3.51 8.48 -9.80
N ASN A 141 -3.72 8.21 -11.08
CA ASN A 141 -3.63 9.23 -12.15
C ASN A 141 -4.67 10.33 -11.98
N GLU A 142 -5.92 9.97 -11.66
CA GLU A 142 -6.98 10.93 -11.38
C GLU A 142 -6.61 11.84 -10.20
N THR A 143 -6.05 11.27 -9.14
CA THR A 143 -5.68 12.02 -7.94
C THR A 143 -4.49 12.95 -8.19
N LEU A 144 -3.44 12.47 -8.87
CA LEU A 144 -2.29 13.30 -9.25
C LEU A 144 -2.72 14.51 -10.08
N LYS A 145 -3.62 14.30 -11.04
CA LYS A 145 -4.18 15.37 -11.88
C LYS A 145 -4.99 16.39 -11.07
N VAL A 146 -5.80 15.94 -10.12
CA VAL A 146 -6.63 16.83 -9.28
C VAL A 146 -5.77 17.68 -8.34
N LEU A 147 -4.65 17.14 -7.85
CA LEU A 147 -3.77 17.83 -6.91
C LEU A 147 -2.58 18.56 -7.58
N ASP A 148 -2.50 18.54 -8.91
CA ASP A 148 -1.45 19.18 -9.71
C ASP A 148 -0.03 18.74 -9.30
N LYS A 149 0.19 17.42 -9.22
CA LYS A 149 1.43 16.78 -8.73
C LYS A 149 2.16 15.89 -9.74
#